data_AF-A0A4Q4VE36-F1
#
_entry.id   AF-A0A4Q4VE36-F1
#
_cell.length_a   1.000
_cell.length_b   1.000
_cell.length_c   1.000
_cell.angle_alpha   90.00
_cell.angle_beta   90.00
_cell.angle_gamma   90.00
#
_symmetry.space_group_name_H-M   'P 1'
#
loop_
_entity.id
_entity.type
_entity.pdbx_description
1 polymer ?
#
loop_
_entity_poly.entity_id
_entity_poly.type
_entity_poly.pdbx_seq_one_letter_code
_entity_poly.pdbx_strand_id
1 'polypeptide(L)'
;MDAGQKTFDYYAVLRIDNPDSADQASIKKSYRQLALLRHPDKNPNDPEATAQFQLLNKAYETLSDPSKRRLYDVKRKSTRPEAEGTDTHDRGWWNFWWRRRTTPDARAFGTGQDRMPYETRRQRAEDRDRAAADWANRETREDLEKVQESMRERQREAKEKKAKEREEAARHKEMEEKRAWENQQERVRRNMEKGAAGPAPGSGRQRIFRNLPGSNCEHRRQWDMVRESMSCQGCCRPMPHFVYRCPDCSMVACKKCMKALKKGKGH
;
A
#
# COMPACT_ATOMS: atom_id res chain seq x y z
N MET A 1 -2.36 -40.76 -59.58
CA MET A 1 -3.20 -41.42 -58.55
C MET A 1 -2.51 -41.16 -57.22
N ASP A 2 -2.86 -40.06 -56.56
CA ASP A 2 -2.19 -39.59 -55.35
C ASP A 2 -2.72 -40.35 -54.12
N ALA A 3 -1.79 -40.79 -53.28
CA ALA A 3 -1.98 -41.74 -52.19
C ALA A 3 -3.05 -41.29 -51.17
N GLY A 4 -3.70 -42.26 -50.51
CA GLY A 4 -4.77 -42.09 -49.53
C GLY A 4 -4.46 -41.09 -48.40
N GLN A 5 -4.68 -39.80 -48.67
CA GLN A 5 -4.69 -38.76 -47.67
C GLN A 5 -6.03 -38.81 -46.94
N LYS A 6 -5.98 -39.25 -45.67
CA LYS A 6 -7.08 -39.20 -44.73
C LYS A 6 -7.69 -37.79 -44.73
N THR A 7 -8.92 -37.65 -45.24
CA THR A 7 -9.59 -36.36 -45.44
C THR A 7 -10.12 -35.83 -44.12
N PHE A 8 -9.27 -35.19 -43.33
CA PHE A 8 -9.69 -34.53 -42.10
C PHE A 8 -10.48 -33.25 -42.41
N ASP A 9 -11.61 -33.05 -41.71
CA ASP A 9 -12.35 -31.80 -41.77
C ASP A 9 -11.56 -30.70 -41.01
N TYR A 10 -10.99 -29.74 -41.74
CA TYR A 10 -10.17 -28.67 -41.17
C TYR A 10 -10.97 -27.75 -40.23
N TYR A 11 -12.29 -27.64 -40.44
CA TYR A 11 -13.16 -26.93 -39.50
C TYR A 11 -13.29 -27.68 -38.17
N ALA A 12 -13.33 -29.01 -38.22
CA ALA A 12 -13.34 -29.83 -37.01
C ALA A 12 -12.01 -29.77 -36.26
N VAL A 13 -10.88 -29.72 -36.98
CA VAL A 13 -9.54 -29.53 -36.40
C VAL A 13 -9.45 -28.21 -35.62
N LEU A 14 -9.99 -27.12 -36.18
CA LEU A 14 -10.02 -25.80 -35.54
C LEU A 14 -11.18 -25.59 -34.56
N ARG A 15 -12.03 -26.61 -34.33
CA ARG A 15 -13.24 -26.57 -33.48
C ARG A 15 -14.19 -25.43 -33.84
N ILE A 16 -14.47 -25.30 -35.12
CA ILE A 16 -15.44 -24.36 -35.64
C ILE A 16 -16.70 -25.16 -35.96
N ASP A 17 -17.69 -25.08 -35.08
CA ASP A 17 -18.94 -25.84 -35.22
C ASP A 17 -19.76 -25.40 -36.45
N ASN A 18 -19.69 -24.10 -36.77
CA ASN A 18 -20.42 -23.48 -37.87
C ASN A 18 -19.45 -22.98 -38.96
N PRO A 19 -19.14 -23.79 -39.99
CA PRO A 19 -18.22 -23.39 -41.07
C PRO A 19 -18.74 -22.22 -41.91
N ASP A 20 -20.08 -22.08 -42.03
CA ASP A 20 -20.73 -21.05 -42.83
C ASP A 20 -20.70 -19.65 -42.17
N SER A 21 -20.60 -19.58 -40.84
CA SER A 21 -20.55 -18.33 -40.08
C SER A 21 -19.15 -18.03 -39.51
N ALA A 22 -18.12 -18.73 -40.00
CA ALA A 22 -16.78 -18.63 -39.44
C ALA A 22 -16.03 -17.40 -39.95
N ASP A 23 -15.87 -16.40 -39.09
CA ASP A 23 -15.03 -15.23 -39.34
C ASP A 23 -13.52 -15.56 -39.31
N GLN A 24 -12.73 -14.83 -40.10
CA GLN A 24 -11.26 -14.97 -40.07
C GLN A 24 -10.69 -14.70 -38.66
N ALA A 25 -11.32 -13.79 -37.91
CA ALA A 25 -10.94 -13.48 -36.54
C ALA A 25 -11.14 -14.68 -35.59
N SER A 26 -12.23 -15.46 -35.77
CA SER A 26 -12.50 -16.65 -34.95
C SER A 26 -11.55 -17.79 -35.30
N ILE A 27 -11.27 -18.02 -36.59
CA ILE A 27 -10.26 -18.99 -37.07
C ILE A 27 -8.89 -18.68 -36.44
N LYS A 28 -8.45 -17.41 -36.49
CA LYS A 28 -7.16 -16.97 -35.91
C LYS A 28 -7.15 -17.07 -34.37
N LYS A 29 -8.28 -16.86 -33.71
CA LYS A 29 -8.41 -17.00 -32.25
C LYS A 29 -8.30 -18.47 -31.85
N SER A 30 -9.06 -19.36 -32.49
CA SER A 30 -9.05 -20.80 -32.21
C SER A 30 -7.69 -21.41 -32.50
N TYR A 31 -7.04 -21.05 -33.62
CA TYR A 31 -5.68 -21.49 -33.94
C TYR A 31 -4.68 -21.11 -32.84
N ARG A 32 -4.68 -19.85 -32.37
CA ARG A 32 -3.77 -19.40 -31.31
C ARG A 32 -3.96 -20.17 -30.01
N GLN A 33 -5.21 -20.41 -29.61
CA GLN A 33 -5.52 -21.18 -28.41
C GLN A 33 -5.05 -22.64 -28.54
N LEU A 34 -5.32 -23.27 -29.68
CA LEU A 34 -4.92 -24.67 -29.96
C LEU A 34 -3.40 -24.84 -30.07
N ALA A 35 -2.72 -23.89 -30.70
CA ALA A 35 -1.27 -23.90 -30.87
C ALA A 35 -0.55 -23.83 -29.51
N LEU A 36 -1.04 -23.00 -28.58
CA LEU A 36 -0.48 -22.91 -27.22
C LEU A 36 -0.69 -24.20 -26.42
N LEU A 37 -1.85 -24.85 -26.58
CA LEU A 37 -2.18 -26.09 -25.87
C LEU A 37 -1.33 -27.28 -26.35
N ARG A 38 -1.03 -27.32 -27.65
CA ARG A 38 -0.35 -28.45 -28.33
C ARG A 38 1.06 -28.11 -28.81
N HIS A 39 1.64 -27.05 -28.27
CA HIS A 39 3.01 -26.68 -28.57
C HIS A 39 3.96 -27.82 -28.11
N PRO A 40 4.91 -28.25 -28.96
CA PRO A 40 5.83 -29.35 -28.63
C PRO A 40 6.70 -29.04 -27.40
N ASP A 41 7.06 -27.77 -27.20
CA ASP A 41 7.80 -27.30 -26.01
C ASP A 41 7.08 -27.56 -24.68
N LYS A 42 5.73 -27.43 -24.67
CA LYS A 42 4.92 -27.66 -23.48
C LYS A 42 4.51 -29.13 -23.31
N ASN A 43 4.65 -29.94 -24.35
CA ASN A 43 4.30 -31.37 -24.34
C ASN A 43 5.48 -32.22 -24.87
N PRO A 44 6.67 -32.18 -24.22
CA PRO A 44 7.86 -32.87 -24.72
C PRO A 44 7.75 -34.40 -24.69
N ASN A 45 6.79 -34.95 -23.93
CA ASN A 45 6.59 -36.39 -23.74
C ASN A 45 5.53 -37.00 -24.67
N ASP A 46 4.89 -36.20 -25.53
CA ASP A 46 3.79 -36.66 -26.38
C ASP A 46 4.21 -36.63 -27.87
N PRO A 47 4.54 -37.80 -28.47
CA PRO A 47 4.93 -37.87 -29.89
C PRO A 47 3.77 -37.52 -30.84
N GLU A 48 2.51 -37.58 -30.38
CA GLU A 48 1.36 -37.21 -31.21
C GLU A 48 1.18 -35.69 -31.31
N ALA A 49 1.70 -34.92 -30.34
CA ALA A 49 1.59 -33.46 -30.32
C ALA A 49 2.21 -32.82 -31.57
N THR A 50 3.32 -33.36 -32.05
CA THR A 50 3.99 -32.90 -33.27
C THR A 50 3.12 -33.14 -34.51
N ALA A 51 2.51 -34.33 -34.64
CA ALA A 51 1.65 -34.66 -35.78
C ALA A 51 0.37 -33.81 -35.79
N GLN A 52 -0.20 -33.54 -34.62
CA GLN A 52 -1.40 -32.70 -34.50
C GLN A 52 -1.10 -31.22 -34.71
N PHE A 53 0.06 -30.74 -34.26
CA PHE A 53 0.50 -29.38 -34.53
C PHE A 53 0.69 -29.17 -36.04
N GLN A 54 1.27 -30.14 -36.74
CA GLN A 54 1.35 -30.12 -38.21
C GLN A 54 -0.03 -30.08 -38.87
N LEU A 55 -0.99 -30.86 -38.37
CA LEU A 55 -2.37 -30.87 -38.90
C LEU A 55 -3.12 -29.56 -38.60
N LEU A 56 -2.90 -28.97 -37.42
CA LEU A 56 -3.42 -27.66 -37.02
C LEU A 56 -2.88 -26.54 -37.93
N ASN A 57 -1.59 -26.57 -38.25
CA ASN A 57 -0.96 -25.61 -39.14
C ASN A 57 -1.51 -25.72 -40.57
N LYS A 58 -1.67 -26.95 -41.09
CA LYS A 58 -2.27 -27.19 -42.41
C LYS A 58 -3.72 -26.71 -42.50
N ALA A 59 -4.50 -26.94 -41.44
CA ALA A 59 -5.87 -26.45 -41.33
C ALA A 59 -5.93 -24.92 -41.35
N TYR A 60 -5.07 -24.25 -40.56
CA TYR A 60 -5.00 -22.80 -40.53
C TYR A 60 -4.52 -22.20 -41.86
N GLU A 61 -3.51 -22.77 -42.51
CA GLU A 61 -3.01 -22.28 -43.80
C GLU A 61 -4.10 -22.35 -44.90
N THR A 62 -4.92 -23.39 -44.88
CA THR A 62 -6.00 -23.58 -45.86
C THR A 62 -7.20 -22.67 -45.59
N LEU A 63 -7.53 -22.45 -44.30
CA LEU A 63 -8.72 -21.69 -43.90
C LEU A 63 -8.46 -20.20 -43.69
N SER A 64 -7.21 -19.78 -43.53
CA SER A 64 -6.83 -18.38 -43.39
C SER A 64 -6.89 -17.61 -44.70
N ASP A 65 -6.53 -18.24 -45.82
CA ASP A 65 -6.62 -17.64 -47.16
C ASP A 65 -8.04 -17.83 -47.74
N PRO A 66 -8.77 -16.75 -48.05
CA PRO A 66 -10.12 -16.84 -48.61
C PRO A 66 -10.18 -17.58 -49.94
N SER A 67 -9.10 -17.58 -50.75
CA SER A 67 -9.04 -18.29 -52.02
C SER A 67 -8.93 -19.80 -51.81
N LYS A 68 -8.03 -20.23 -50.91
CA LYS A 68 -7.87 -21.64 -50.53
C LYS A 68 -9.11 -22.17 -49.80
N ARG A 69 -9.72 -21.36 -48.94
CA ARG A 69 -10.97 -21.69 -48.25
C ARG A 69 -12.11 -21.97 -49.23
N ARG A 70 -12.30 -21.14 -50.26
CA ARG A 70 -13.34 -21.37 -51.27
C ARG A 70 -13.15 -22.69 -52.00
N LEU A 71 -11.92 -23.00 -52.41
CA LEU A 71 -11.60 -24.27 -53.07
C LEU A 71 -11.86 -25.47 -52.14
N TYR A 72 -11.51 -25.33 -50.86
CA TYR A 72 -11.78 -26.32 -49.84
C TYR A 72 -13.28 -26.52 -49.61
N ASP A 73 -14.06 -25.44 -49.52
CA ASP A 73 -15.52 -25.49 -49.32
C ASP A 73 -16.24 -26.13 -50.51
N VAL A 74 -15.78 -25.85 -51.75
CA VAL A 74 -16.30 -26.50 -52.96
C VAL A 74 -15.99 -27.99 -52.94
N LYS A 75 -14.73 -28.37 -52.65
CA LYS A 75 -14.33 -29.77 -52.56
C LYS A 75 -15.11 -30.52 -51.46
N ARG A 76 -15.28 -29.90 -50.30
CA ARG A 76 -16.02 -30.43 -49.15
C ARG A 76 -17.49 -30.67 -49.48
N LYS A 77 -18.12 -29.79 -50.27
CA LYS A 77 -19.50 -29.95 -50.72
C LYS A 77 -19.64 -31.07 -51.75
N SER A 78 -18.68 -31.22 -52.66
CA SER A 78 -18.72 -32.30 -53.67
C SER A 78 -18.43 -33.69 -53.12
N THR A 79 -17.68 -33.80 -52.02
CA THR A 79 -17.31 -35.09 -51.41
C THR A 79 -18.27 -35.57 -50.33
N ARG A 80 -19.38 -34.85 -50.08
CA ARG A 80 -20.37 -35.25 -49.08
C ARG A 80 -21.46 -36.09 -49.77
N PRO A 81 -21.56 -37.41 -49.51
CA PRO A 81 -22.68 -38.19 -50.03
C PRO A 81 -23.99 -37.64 -49.42
N GLU A 82 -24.92 -37.25 -50.29
CA GLU A 82 -26.32 -36.98 -49.92
C GLU A 82 -27.02 -38.31 -49.63
N ALA A 83 -26.86 -38.86 -48.43
CA ALA A 83 -27.80 -39.81 -47.82
C ALA A 83 -27.33 -40.21 -46.42
N GLU A 84 -28.28 -40.16 -45.48
CA GLU A 84 -28.38 -41.00 -44.28
C GLU A 84 -27.33 -40.86 -43.17
N GLY A 85 -27.82 -40.36 -42.03
CA GLY A 85 -27.49 -40.75 -40.65
C GLY A 85 -26.13 -41.40 -40.35
N THR A 86 -25.39 -40.72 -39.46
CA THR A 86 -24.40 -41.29 -38.53
C THR A 86 -22.96 -41.52 -38.99
N ASP A 87 -22.36 -40.60 -39.73
CA ASP A 87 -20.88 -40.50 -39.75
C ASP A 87 -20.34 -39.72 -38.55
N THR A 88 -20.52 -40.31 -37.37
CA THR A 88 -19.87 -39.91 -36.11
C THR A 88 -18.47 -40.52 -35.96
N HIS A 89 -17.72 -40.75 -37.06
CA HIS A 89 -16.38 -41.32 -36.93
C HIS A 89 -15.24 -40.28 -36.89
N ASP A 90 -15.29 -39.20 -37.69
CA ASP A 90 -14.18 -38.21 -37.73
C ASP A 90 -14.30 -37.07 -36.70
N ARG A 91 -15.52 -36.66 -36.32
CA ARG A 91 -15.73 -35.78 -35.15
C ARG A 91 -15.41 -36.50 -33.84
N GLY A 92 -15.52 -37.83 -33.84
CA GLY A 92 -15.27 -38.68 -32.68
C GLY A 92 -13.79 -38.69 -32.30
N TRP A 93 -12.87 -38.81 -33.26
CA TRP A 93 -11.43 -38.84 -32.99
C TRP A 93 -10.91 -37.52 -32.38
N TRP A 94 -11.28 -36.36 -32.95
CA TRP A 94 -10.91 -35.05 -32.40
C TRP A 94 -11.62 -34.70 -31.09
N ASN A 95 -12.90 -35.08 -30.90
CA ASN A 95 -13.60 -34.86 -29.63
C ASN A 95 -13.15 -35.80 -28.52
N PHE A 96 -12.90 -37.08 -28.81
CA PHE A 96 -12.34 -38.06 -27.87
C PHE A 96 -10.97 -37.60 -27.35
N TRP A 97 -10.15 -37.08 -28.25
CA TRP A 97 -8.81 -36.60 -27.91
C TRP A 97 -8.81 -35.29 -27.11
N TRP A 98 -9.75 -34.38 -27.38
CA TRP A 98 -9.97 -33.20 -26.54
C TRP A 98 -10.53 -33.56 -25.14
N ARG A 99 -11.41 -34.57 -25.04
CA ARG A 99 -12.04 -34.99 -23.77
C ARG A 99 -11.06 -35.65 -22.80
N ARG A 100 -9.92 -36.16 -23.29
CA ARG A 100 -8.89 -36.86 -22.50
C ARG A 100 -8.14 -35.99 -21.48
N ARG A 101 -8.29 -34.66 -21.52
CA ARG A 101 -7.60 -33.74 -20.59
C ARG A 101 -8.53 -32.85 -19.74
N THR A 102 -9.86 -33.05 -19.78
CA THR A 102 -10.81 -32.24 -18.98
C THR A 102 -11.85 -32.98 -18.12
N THR A 103 -11.82 -34.31 -18.01
CA THR A 103 -12.48 -35.02 -16.89
C THR A 103 -11.79 -36.37 -16.63
N PRO A 104 -11.34 -36.67 -15.40
CA PRO A 104 -10.98 -38.03 -15.01
C PRO A 104 -12.24 -38.87 -14.79
N ASP A 105 -13.05 -39.09 -15.83
CA ASP A 105 -14.00 -40.21 -15.91
C ASP A 105 -14.55 -40.33 -17.34
N ALA A 106 -13.92 -41.17 -18.15
CA ALA A 106 -14.38 -41.48 -19.50
C ALA A 106 -14.56 -42.99 -19.68
N ARG A 107 -14.99 -43.70 -18.62
CA ARG A 107 -15.38 -45.12 -18.68
C ARG A 107 -16.88 -45.37 -18.41
N ALA A 108 -17.73 -44.35 -18.52
CA ALA A 108 -19.16 -44.47 -18.21
C ALA A 108 -20.09 -44.12 -19.39
N PHE A 109 -19.86 -44.72 -20.57
CA PHE A 109 -20.87 -44.75 -21.64
C PHE A 109 -21.02 -46.18 -22.19
N GLY A 110 -21.55 -47.05 -21.32
CA GLY A 110 -22.20 -48.30 -21.72
C GLY A 110 -23.70 -48.05 -21.86
N THR A 111 -24.26 -48.56 -22.96
CA THR A 111 -25.68 -48.85 -23.26
C THR A 111 -26.74 -48.34 -22.28
N GLY A 112 -27.68 -47.55 -22.79
CA GLY A 112 -28.79 -46.99 -22.02
C GLY A 112 -29.59 -48.04 -21.26
N GLN A 113 -29.54 -47.94 -19.93
CA GLN A 113 -30.61 -48.32 -19.00
C GLN A 113 -30.52 -47.62 -17.64
N ASP A 114 -29.38 -47.01 -17.28
CA ASP A 114 -29.27 -46.19 -16.06
C ASP A 114 -29.37 -44.68 -16.36
N ARG A 115 -30.56 -44.19 -16.74
CA ARG A 115 -30.84 -42.76 -16.57
C ARG A 115 -31.00 -42.49 -15.07
N MET A 116 -29.93 -42.02 -14.44
CA MET A 116 -29.97 -41.40 -13.11
C MET A 116 -31.24 -40.54 -12.99
N PRO A 117 -32.09 -40.75 -11.96
CA PRO A 117 -33.33 -40.01 -11.77
C PRO A 117 -33.14 -38.49 -11.90
N TYR A 118 -34.15 -37.79 -12.42
CA TYR A 118 -34.05 -36.34 -12.64
C TYR A 118 -33.68 -35.56 -11.36
N GLU A 119 -34.14 -36.04 -10.20
CA GLU A 119 -33.81 -35.52 -8.87
C GLU A 119 -32.31 -35.62 -8.54
N THR A 120 -31.65 -36.75 -8.84
CA THR A 120 -30.21 -36.91 -8.56
C THR A 120 -29.34 -36.09 -9.51
N ARG A 121 -29.81 -35.82 -10.73
CA ARG A 121 -29.16 -34.87 -11.65
C ARG A 121 -29.26 -33.43 -11.13
N ARG A 122 -30.42 -33.04 -10.61
CA ARG A 122 -30.65 -31.70 -10.02
C ARG A 122 -29.80 -31.51 -8.78
N GLN A 123 -29.79 -32.47 -7.87
CA GLN A 123 -28.93 -32.47 -6.67
C GLN A 123 -27.45 -32.35 -7.03
N ARG A 124 -26.95 -33.13 -8.00
CA ARG A 124 -25.56 -33.00 -8.47
C ARG A 124 -25.26 -31.68 -9.17
N ALA A 125 -26.25 -31.05 -9.81
CA ALA A 125 -26.08 -29.71 -10.39
C ALA A 125 -25.98 -28.68 -9.26
N GLU A 126 -26.89 -28.72 -8.29
CA GLU A 126 -26.89 -27.86 -7.10
C GLU A 126 -25.60 -28.02 -6.27
N ASP A 127 -25.08 -29.25 -6.12
CA ASP A 127 -23.82 -29.52 -5.43
C ASP A 127 -22.60 -28.97 -6.18
N ARG A 128 -22.61 -29.01 -7.53
CA ARG A 128 -21.56 -28.38 -8.35
C ARG A 128 -21.63 -26.87 -8.28
N ASP A 129 -22.83 -26.29 -8.30
CA ASP A 129 -23.01 -24.85 -8.20
C ASP A 129 -22.61 -24.35 -6.81
N ARG A 130 -22.93 -25.12 -5.75
CA ARG A 130 -22.48 -24.85 -4.38
C ARG A 130 -20.95 -24.95 -4.26
N ALA A 131 -20.34 -26.00 -4.81
CA ALA A 131 -18.89 -26.15 -4.82
C ALA A 131 -18.19 -25.04 -5.61
N ALA A 132 -18.77 -24.56 -6.72
CA ALA A 132 -18.26 -23.43 -7.49
C ALA A 132 -18.35 -22.12 -6.71
N ALA A 133 -19.47 -21.89 -5.99
CA ALA A 133 -19.64 -20.73 -5.11
C ALA A 133 -18.66 -20.78 -3.92
N ASP A 134 -18.45 -21.95 -3.31
CA ASP A 134 -17.50 -22.14 -2.22
C ASP A 134 -16.04 -21.92 -2.68
N TRP A 135 -15.71 -22.36 -3.90
CA TRP A 135 -14.41 -22.09 -4.51
C TRP A 135 -14.18 -20.59 -4.75
N ALA A 136 -15.16 -19.90 -5.35
CA ALA A 136 -15.09 -18.45 -5.56
C ALA A 136 -15.01 -17.67 -4.25
N ASN A 137 -15.79 -18.07 -3.23
CA ASN A 137 -15.73 -17.45 -1.90
C ASN A 137 -14.38 -17.70 -1.21
N ARG A 138 -13.73 -18.84 -1.43
CA ARG A 138 -12.40 -19.13 -0.87
C ARG A 138 -11.34 -18.22 -1.50
N GLU A 139 -11.35 -18.08 -2.83
CA GLU A 139 -10.43 -17.20 -3.55
C GLU A 139 -10.58 -15.73 -3.08
N THR A 140 -11.82 -15.24 -2.95
CA THR A 140 -12.06 -13.90 -2.40
C THR A 140 -11.62 -13.73 -0.94
N ARG A 141 -11.73 -14.77 -0.10
CA ARG A 141 -11.27 -14.74 1.30
C ARG A 141 -9.75 -14.72 1.40
N GLU A 142 -9.06 -15.54 0.60
CA GLU A 142 -7.59 -15.57 0.55
C GLU A 142 -7.03 -14.23 0.05
N ASP A 143 -7.67 -13.61 -0.95
CA ASP A 143 -7.26 -12.29 -1.44
C ASP A 143 -7.56 -11.17 -0.43
N LEU A 144 -8.68 -11.22 0.27
CA LEU A 144 -8.97 -10.30 1.39
C LEU A 144 -7.95 -10.45 2.52
N GLU A 145 -7.53 -11.68 2.84
CA GLU A 145 -6.51 -11.95 3.86
C GLU A 145 -5.15 -11.39 3.46
N LYS A 146 -4.72 -11.57 2.20
CA LYS A 146 -3.50 -10.92 1.66
C LYS A 146 -3.57 -9.40 1.75
N VAL A 147 -4.71 -8.80 1.42
CA VAL A 147 -4.92 -7.34 1.54
C VAL A 147 -4.80 -6.91 3.01
N GLN A 148 -5.42 -7.63 3.94
CA GLN A 148 -5.32 -7.33 5.38
C GLN A 148 -3.89 -7.51 5.91
N GLU A 149 -3.16 -8.53 5.47
CA GLU A 149 -1.77 -8.76 5.82
C GLU A 149 -0.88 -7.62 5.31
N SER A 150 -1.04 -7.19 4.06
CA SER A 150 -0.32 -6.04 3.50
C SER A 150 -0.58 -4.75 4.27
N MET A 151 -1.82 -4.56 4.76
CA MET A 151 -2.17 -3.40 5.59
C MET A 151 -1.52 -3.48 6.97
N ARG A 152 -1.45 -4.67 7.58
CA ARG A 152 -0.76 -4.88 8.86
C ARG A 152 0.75 -4.67 8.75
N GLU A 153 1.36 -5.12 7.66
CA GLU A 153 2.78 -4.90 7.35
C GLU A 153 3.09 -3.41 7.22
N ARG A 154 2.33 -2.68 6.40
CA ARG A 154 2.45 -1.21 6.28
C ARG A 154 2.31 -0.50 7.62
N GLN A 155 1.42 -0.97 8.49
CA GLN A 155 1.28 -0.43 9.85
C GLN A 155 2.50 -0.72 10.73
N ARG A 156 3.13 -1.90 10.60
CA ARG A 156 4.37 -2.24 11.33
C ARG A 156 5.54 -1.38 10.87
N GLU A 157 5.73 -1.26 9.56
CA GLU A 157 6.77 -0.41 8.97
C GLU A 157 6.58 1.06 9.37
N ALA A 158 5.35 1.58 9.33
CA ALA A 158 5.05 2.93 9.77
C ALA A 158 5.32 3.16 11.26
N LYS A 159 5.04 2.16 12.12
CA LYS A 159 5.36 2.21 13.54
C LYS A 159 6.87 2.17 13.78
N GLU A 160 7.61 1.33 13.06
CA GLU A 160 9.06 1.23 13.16
C GLU A 160 9.74 2.52 12.69
N LYS A 161 9.30 3.09 11.55
CA LYS A 161 9.78 4.38 11.05
C LYS A 161 9.55 5.49 12.07
N LYS A 162 8.34 5.59 12.65
CA LYS A 162 8.05 6.56 13.71
C LYS A 162 8.88 6.32 14.97
N ALA A 163 9.21 5.08 15.30
CA ALA A 163 10.08 4.76 16.43
C ALA A 163 11.52 5.23 16.18
N LYS A 164 12.06 4.97 14.98
CA LYS A 164 13.38 5.47 14.54
C LYS A 164 13.44 6.99 14.55
N GLU A 165 12.45 7.67 13.99
CA GLU A 165 12.35 9.14 14.01
C GLU A 165 12.32 9.70 15.44
N ARG A 166 11.60 9.03 16.37
CA ARG A 166 11.58 9.41 17.78
C ARG A 166 12.93 9.20 18.47
N GLU A 167 13.62 8.11 18.16
CA GLU A 167 14.95 7.83 18.70
C GLU A 167 15.98 8.83 18.18
N GLU A 168 15.96 9.13 16.88
CA GLU A 168 16.80 10.16 16.26
C GLU A 168 16.53 11.55 16.84
N ALA A 169 15.25 11.91 17.03
CA ALA A 169 14.88 13.16 17.69
C ALA A 169 15.37 13.21 19.15
N ALA A 170 15.33 12.10 19.87
CA ALA A 170 15.87 12.01 21.23
C ALA A 170 17.40 12.20 21.24
N ARG A 171 18.12 11.56 20.31
CA ARG A 171 19.57 11.73 20.13
C ARG A 171 19.94 13.17 19.76
N HIS A 172 19.15 13.80 18.88
CA HIS A 172 19.34 15.21 18.53
C HIS A 172 19.17 16.11 19.75
N LYS A 173 18.11 15.89 20.54
CA LYS A 173 17.85 16.64 21.76
C LYS A 173 18.98 16.47 22.78
N GLU A 174 19.48 15.26 22.97
CA GLU A 174 20.63 14.99 23.86
C GLU A 174 21.89 15.73 23.39
N MET A 175 22.17 15.72 22.08
CA MET A 175 23.29 16.48 21.50
C MET A 175 23.13 17.99 21.69
N GLU A 176 21.92 18.54 21.55
CA GLU A 176 21.64 19.95 21.81
C GLU A 176 21.80 20.31 23.28
N GLU A 177 21.33 19.46 24.21
CA GLU A 177 21.51 19.64 25.65
C GLU A 177 22.99 19.62 26.02
N LYS A 178 23.77 18.68 25.45
CA LYS A 178 25.23 18.62 25.64
C LYS A 178 25.92 19.89 25.13
N ARG A 179 25.59 20.34 23.92
CA ARG A 179 26.12 21.59 23.34
C ARG A 179 25.74 22.82 24.19
N ALA A 180 24.51 22.87 24.70
CA ALA A 180 24.06 23.94 25.58
C ALA A 180 24.83 23.96 26.90
N TRP A 181 25.09 22.79 27.48
CA TRP A 181 25.91 22.65 28.69
C TRP A 181 27.37 23.05 28.45
N GLU A 182 27.99 22.62 27.35
CA GLU A 182 29.35 23.02 26.95
C GLU A 182 29.45 24.53 26.75
N ASN A 183 28.47 25.15 26.06
CA ASN A 183 28.41 26.61 25.89
C ASN A 183 28.22 27.32 27.25
N GLN A 184 27.40 26.78 28.15
CA GLN A 184 27.27 27.30 29.52
C GLN A 184 28.59 27.23 30.29
N GLN A 185 29.32 26.13 30.20
CA GLN A 185 30.65 25.99 30.81
C GLN A 185 31.64 27.00 30.23
N GLU A 186 31.68 27.15 28.90
CA GLU A 186 32.57 28.11 28.25
C GLU A 186 32.24 29.55 28.65
N ARG A 187 30.96 29.89 28.81
CA ARG A 187 30.53 31.19 29.35
C ARG A 187 31.02 31.40 30.78
N VAL A 188 30.93 30.39 31.64
CA VAL A 188 31.46 30.47 33.01
C VAL A 188 32.98 30.65 32.99
N ARG A 189 33.70 29.87 32.17
CA ARG A 189 35.17 30.00 31.99
C ARG A 189 35.54 31.41 31.53
N ARG A 190 34.87 31.92 30.49
CA ARG A 190 35.10 33.27 29.95
C ARG A 190 34.79 34.36 30.99
N ASN A 191 33.76 34.17 31.82
CA ASN A 191 33.45 35.08 32.92
C ASN A 191 34.50 35.02 34.03
N MET A 192 35.08 33.85 34.32
CA MET A 192 36.20 33.73 35.26
C MET A 192 37.47 34.40 34.72
N GLU A 193 37.80 34.22 33.44
CA GLU A 193 38.94 34.90 32.79
C GLU A 193 38.75 36.42 32.77
N LYS A 194 37.54 36.90 32.45
CA LYS A 194 37.21 38.34 32.53
C LYS A 194 37.16 38.86 33.98
N GLY A 195 36.85 38.00 34.95
CA GLY A 195 36.90 38.31 36.38
C GLY A 195 38.33 38.38 36.93
N ALA A 196 39.28 37.67 36.31
CA ALA A 196 40.71 37.79 36.60
C ALA A 196 41.33 39.09 36.05
N ALA A 197 40.70 39.70 35.05
CA ALA A 197 40.89 41.11 34.69
C ALA A 197 40.00 42.00 35.58
N GLY A 198 40.31 42.06 36.88
CA GLY A 198 39.53 42.87 37.83
C GLY A 198 39.45 44.34 37.40
N PRO A 199 38.30 45.03 37.60
CA PRO A 199 38.23 46.45 37.34
C PRO A 199 39.13 47.20 38.34
N ALA A 200 39.88 48.18 37.83
CA ALA A 200 40.58 49.16 38.65
C ALA A 200 39.64 49.75 39.72
N PRO A 201 40.13 50.09 40.92
CA PRO A 201 39.30 50.58 42.01
C PRO A 201 38.81 51.99 41.69
N GLY A 202 37.64 52.10 41.06
CA GLY A 202 37.06 53.39 40.73
C GLY A 202 35.90 53.29 39.75
N SER A 203 34.71 52.95 40.24
CA SER A 203 33.46 53.54 39.74
C SER A 203 32.26 52.99 40.52
N GLY A 204 31.31 53.88 40.79
CA GLY A 204 30.28 53.73 41.79
C GLY A 204 29.36 52.52 41.59
N ARG A 205 28.94 51.94 42.72
CA ARG A 205 27.82 50.99 42.80
C ARG A 205 26.56 51.65 42.20
N GLN A 206 26.31 51.45 40.92
CA GLN A 206 24.96 51.59 40.37
C GLN A 206 24.13 50.47 41.00
N ARG A 207 23.34 50.87 42.01
CA ARG A 207 22.30 50.03 42.60
C ARG A 207 21.27 49.78 41.51
N ILE A 208 21.40 48.64 40.84
CA ILE A 208 20.39 48.08 39.97
C ILE A 208 19.16 47.85 40.84
N PHE A 209 18.13 48.69 40.67
CA PHE A 209 16.80 48.35 41.13
C PHE A 209 16.38 47.11 40.33
N ARG A 210 16.46 45.93 40.95
CA ARG A 210 15.80 44.74 40.42
C ARG A 210 14.30 45.05 40.40
N ASN A 211 13.80 45.45 39.25
CA ASN A 211 12.37 45.43 38.97
C ASN A 211 11.89 44.01 39.28
N LEU A 212 11.06 43.86 40.31
CA LEU A 212 10.33 42.61 40.52
C LEU A 212 9.40 42.43 39.31
N PRO A 213 9.36 41.23 38.70
CA PRO A 213 8.45 40.96 37.60
C PRO A 213 7.00 41.00 38.13
N GLY A 214 6.14 41.83 37.52
CA GLY A 214 4.68 41.69 37.65
C GLY A 214 3.92 42.84 38.33
N SER A 215 4.55 43.88 38.85
CA SER A 215 3.81 45.08 39.30
C SER A 215 3.87 46.18 38.24
N ASN A 216 2.86 46.27 37.37
CA ASN A 216 2.64 47.39 36.46
C ASN A 216 2.16 48.64 37.24
N CYS A 217 2.76 48.90 38.41
CA CYS A 217 2.38 49.97 39.31
C CYS A 217 3.26 51.19 39.01
N GLU A 218 2.63 52.32 38.71
CA GLU A 218 3.35 53.56 38.40
C GLU A 218 3.92 54.26 39.66
N HIS A 219 3.64 53.75 40.86
CA HIS A 219 4.11 54.24 42.16
C HIS A 219 3.93 55.75 42.42
N ARG A 220 3.07 56.45 41.65
CA ARG A 220 2.85 57.91 41.71
C ARG A 220 2.07 58.36 42.95
N ARG A 221 1.17 57.51 43.47
CA ARG A 221 0.29 57.82 44.61
C ARG A 221 1.06 58.05 45.91
N GLN A 222 0.42 58.64 46.92
CA GLN A 222 1.03 58.81 48.25
C GLN A 222 1.24 57.43 48.90
N TRP A 223 2.40 57.24 49.54
CA TRP A 223 2.73 55.99 50.22
C TRP A 223 2.52 56.18 51.71
N ASP A 224 1.84 55.22 52.33
CA ASP A 224 1.56 55.27 53.77
C ASP A 224 2.80 54.90 54.57
N MET A 225 3.01 55.62 55.66
CA MET A 225 4.07 55.33 56.62
C MET A 225 3.53 54.34 57.65
N VAL A 226 4.11 53.15 57.68
CA VAL A 226 3.73 52.09 58.60
C VAL A 226 4.85 51.90 59.62
N ARG A 227 4.49 51.80 60.91
CA ARG A 227 5.44 51.53 62.01
C ARG A 227 5.68 50.02 62.15
N GLU A 228 6.37 49.45 61.17
CA GLU A 228 6.77 48.05 61.16
C GLU A 228 8.28 47.94 60.93
N SER A 229 8.91 46.93 61.54
CA SER A 229 10.34 46.62 61.38
C SER A 229 10.55 45.70 60.18
N MET A 230 10.70 46.29 58.99
CA MET A 230 10.98 45.54 57.75
C MET A 230 12.24 46.04 57.04
N SER A 231 12.84 45.20 56.20
CA SER A 231 13.94 45.60 55.32
C SER A 231 13.39 46.24 54.04
N CYS A 232 14.08 47.28 53.55
CA CYS A 232 13.70 47.93 52.30
C CYS A 232 13.98 47.01 51.10
N GLN A 233 12.98 46.73 50.26
CA GLN A 233 13.13 45.86 49.08
C GLN A 233 14.06 46.43 48.00
N GLY A 234 14.27 47.76 47.96
CA GLY A 234 15.15 48.42 46.98
C GLY A 234 16.63 48.48 47.37
N CYS A 235 16.95 48.60 48.67
CA CYS A 235 18.34 48.76 49.13
C CYS A 235 18.78 47.75 50.20
N CYS A 236 17.90 46.80 50.54
CA CYS A 236 18.07 45.76 51.57
C CYS A 236 18.45 46.27 52.96
N ARG A 237 18.33 47.58 53.23
CA ARG A 237 18.66 48.16 54.55
C ARG A 237 17.54 47.87 55.55
N PRO A 238 17.83 47.33 56.75
CA PRO A 238 16.84 47.12 57.79
C PRO A 238 16.34 48.48 58.32
N MET A 239 15.02 48.63 58.46
CA MET A 239 14.38 49.84 58.97
C MET A 239 13.59 49.47 60.24
N PRO A 240 14.13 49.70 61.44
CA PRO A 240 13.52 49.20 62.68
C PRO A 240 12.31 50.00 63.18
N HIS A 241 12.00 51.17 62.59
CA HIS A 241 10.99 52.09 63.14
C HIS A 241 9.86 52.49 62.20
N PHE A 242 10.14 52.61 60.90
CA PHE A 242 9.15 53.06 59.93
C PHE A 242 9.51 52.58 58.52
N VAL A 243 8.50 52.20 57.76
CA VAL A 243 8.61 51.80 56.36
C VAL A 243 7.49 52.43 55.55
N TYR A 244 7.69 52.59 54.25
CA TYR A 244 6.66 53.13 53.35
C TYR A 244 6.13 51.98 52.49
N ARG A 245 4.80 51.82 52.46
CA ARG A 245 4.10 50.87 51.59
C ARG A 245 3.40 51.61 50.45
N CYS A 246 3.47 51.05 49.25
CA CYS A 246 2.64 51.51 48.14
C CYS A 246 1.20 51.00 48.34
N PRO A 247 0.16 51.78 48.04
CA PRO A 247 -1.23 51.31 48.16
C PRO A 247 -1.62 50.36 47.02
N ASP A 248 -1.04 50.52 45.83
CA ASP A 248 -1.41 49.73 44.64
C ASP A 248 -0.53 48.49 44.46
N CYS A 249 0.61 48.40 45.16
CA CYS A 249 1.45 47.21 45.19
C CYS A 249 1.98 47.00 46.61
N SER A 250 2.15 45.76 47.06
CA SER A 250 2.65 45.44 48.40
C SER A 250 4.15 45.76 48.61
N MET A 251 4.71 46.68 47.82
CA MET A 251 6.11 47.06 47.85
C MET A 251 6.45 47.88 49.10
N VAL A 252 7.57 47.53 49.74
CA VAL A 252 8.08 48.19 50.96
C VAL A 252 9.41 48.87 50.68
N ALA A 253 9.47 50.19 50.88
CA ALA A 253 10.67 50.97 50.61
C ALA A 253 11.03 51.98 51.72
N CYS A 254 12.32 52.30 51.84
CA CYS A 254 12.77 53.43 52.65
C CYS A 254 12.44 54.77 51.96
N LYS A 255 12.42 55.88 52.70
CA LYS A 255 12.13 57.23 52.17
C LYS A 255 12.97 57.59 50.93
N LYS A 256 14.25 57.19 50.90
CA LYS A 256 15.15 57.42 49.77
C LYS A 256 14.76 56.59 48.53
N CYS A 257 14.48 55.30 48.72
CA CYS A 257 14.06 54.41 47.63
C CYS A 257 12.67 54.76 47.11
N MET A 258 11.71 55.07 47.99
CA MET A 258 10.37 55.54 47.60
C MET A 258 10.45 56.83 46.75
N LYS A 259 11.26 57.82 47.15
CA LYS A 259 11.50 59.02 46.34
C LYS A 259 12.18 58.72 45.00
N ALA A 260 13.06 57.72 44.94
CA ALA A 260 13.72 57.31 43.70
C ALA A 260 12.73 56.62 42.74
N LEU A 261 11.86 55.75 43.26
CA LEU A 261 10.80 55.08 42.51
C LEU A 261 9.77 56.09 41.96
N LYS A 262 9.34 57.06 42.78
CA LYS A 262 8.45 58.15 42.34
C LYS A 262 9.04 59.05 41.25
N LYS A 263 10.37 59.16 41.18
CA LYS A 263 11.06 59.99 40.18
C LYS A 263 11.28 59.28 38.85
N GLY A 264 10.90 58.00 38.71
CA GLY A 264 10.95 57.30 37.43
C GLY A 264 12.33 57.29 36.78
N LYS A 265 13.41 57.03 37.52
CA LYS A 265 14.72 56.78 36.89
C LYS A 265 14.73 55.39 36.26
N GLY A 266 14.06 55.27 35.12
CA GLY A 266 14.37 54.27 34.11
C GLY A 266 15.59 54.73 33.31
N HIS A 267 16.73 54.11 33.58
CA HIS A 267 17.84 53.91 32.66
C HIS A 267 18.50 52.59 33.03
#